data_AF-A0A3Q2QIG1-F1
#
_entry.id   AF-A0A3Q2QIG1-F1
#
_cell.length_a   1.000
_cell.length_b   1.000
_cell.length_c   1.000
_cell.angle_alpha   90.00
_cell.angle_beta   90.00
_cell.angle_gamma   90.00
#
_symmetry.space_group_name_H-M   'P 1'
#
loop_
_entity.id
_entity.type
_entity.pdbx_description
1 polymer ?
#
loop_
_entity_poly.entity_id
_entity_poly.type
_entity_poly.pdbx_seq_one_letter_code
_entity_poly.pdbx_strand_id
1 'polypeptide(L)'
;MNIIWWMLMIAAIGLGATHLDSCPLQPNVPVYLIVMGATSLLSLVFTYSSSGYQDGAVHILSLACMTVLHIFSFAWLIAGSSWVYSVYPPHYSGPGPYCHKTTYMFAFVVTTVLWAVMALVLTCGCCFGLLTCCTTVFAGRHLLPDRKSFYGATSSYQPIVGDV
;
A
#
# COMPACT_ATOMS: atom_id res chain seq x y z
N MET A 1 -6.65 3.33 17.82
CA MET A 1 -7.47 3.18 16.59
C MET A 1 -7.85 4.56 16.09
N ASN A 2 -7.31 4.99 14.94
CA ASN A 2 -7.55 6.34 14.41
C ASN A 2 -8.98 6.46 13.86
N ILE A 3 -9.86 7.11 14.62
CA ILE A 3 -11.28 7.37 14.27
C ILE A 3 -11.43 8.10 12.91
N ILE A 4 -10.43 8.90 12.52
CA ILE A 4 -10.45 9.66 11.26
C ILE A 4 -10.56 8.73 10.03
N TRP A 5 -9.87 7.59 10.05
CA TRP A 5 -9.94 6.62 8.96
C TRP A 5 -11.31 5.96 8.85
N TRP A 6 -11.97 5.72 9.99
CA TRP A 6 -13.32 5.15 10.02
C TRP A 6 -14.37 6.09 9.45
N MET A 7 -14.31 7.37 9.80
CA MET A 7 -15.22 8.39 9.26
C MET A 7 -15.04 8.56 7.74
N LEU A 8 -13.81 8.48 7.25
CA LEU A 8 -13.51 8.56 5.82
C LEU A 8 -14.10 7.36 5.04
N MET A 9 -13.97 6.14 5.58
CA MET A 9 -14.52 4.94 4.94
C MET A 9 -16.05 4.93 4.95
N ILE A 10 -16.67 5.34 6.06
CA ILE A 10 -18.13 5.41 6.17
C ILE A 10 -18.68 6.49 5.24
N ALA A 11 -18.02 7.65 5.13
CA ALA A 11 -18.40 8.70 4.19
C ALA A 11 -18.27 8.22 2.73
N ALA A 12 -17.22 7.48 2.39
CA ALA A 12 -17.04 6.91 1.05
C ALA A 12 -18.15 5.91 0.67
N ILE A 13 -18.53 5.03 1.60
CA ILE A 13 -19.62 4.07 1.40
C ILE A 13 -20.98 4.79 1.36
N GLY A 14 -21.22 5.74 2.26
CA GLY A 14 -22.47 6.49 2.33
C GLY A 14 -22.72 7.36 1.10
N LEU A 15 -21.68 8.04 0.59
CA LEU A 15 -21.78 8.83 -0.64
C LEU A 15 -21.88 7.94 -1.89
N GLY A 16 -21.19 6.79 -1.91
CA GLY A 16 -21.38 5.78 -2.95
C GLY A 16 -22.80 5.21 -2.97
N ALA A 17 -23.38 4.93 -1.80
CA ALA A 17 -24.71 4.33 -1.66
C ALA A 17 -25.86 5.32 -1.91
N THR A 18 -25.74 6.56 -1.43
CA THR A 18 -26.82 7.57 -1.52
C THR A 18 -26.87 8.30 -2.86
N HIS A 19 -25.76 8.35 -3.60
CA HIS A 19 -25.69 9.02 -4.91
C HIS A 19 -25.47 8.03 -6.07
N LEU A 20 -25.76 6.74 -5.85
CA LEU A 20 -25.72 5.69 -6.87
C LEU A 20 -26.60 6.03 -8.09
N ASP A 21 -27.72 6.72 -7.86
CA ASP A 21 -28.71 7.08 -8.89
C ASP A 21 -28.49 8.47 -9.52
N SER A 22 -27.52 9.25 -9.04
CA SER A 22 -27.31 10.64 -9.48
C SER A 22 -26.30 10.79 -10.64
N CYS A 23 -25.84 9.68 -11.22
CA CYS A 23 -24.90 9.69 -12.35
C CYS A 23 -25.15 8.50 -13.33
N PRO A 24 -26.25 8.54 -14.11
CA PRO A 24 -26.51 7.55 -15.18
C PRO A 24 -25.42 7.51 -16.28
N LEU A 25 -24.54 8.50 -16.32
CA LEU A 25 -23.42 8.59 -17.25
C LEU A 25 -22.35 7.52 -17.01
N GLN A 26 -22.14 7.09 -15.75
CA GLN A 26 -21.14 6.09 -15.45
C GLN A 26 -21.42 5.29 -14.15
N PRO A 27 -22.11 4.14 -14.23
CA PRO A 27 -22.49 3.34 -13.08
C PRO A 27 -21.30 2.71 -12.33
N ASN A 28 -20.12 2.68 -12.95
CA ASN A 28 -18.93 2.06 -12.37
C ASN A 28 -18.24 2.95 -11.31
N VAL A 29 -18.50 4.27 -11.29
CA VAL A 29 -17.88 5.19 -10.32
C VAL A 29 -18.40 4.96 -8.89
N PRO A 30 -19.71 4.82 -8.63
CA PRO A 30 -20.21 4.45 -7.32
C PRO A 30 -19.74 3.05 -6.86
N VAL A 31 -19.71 2.08 -7.78
CA VAL A 31 -19.23 0.71 -7.49
C VAL A 31 -17.76 0.73 -7.06
N TYR A 32 -16.93 1.56 -7.71
CA TYR A 32 -15.55 1.77 -7.32
C TYR A 32 -15.40 2.21 -5.86
N LEU A 33 -16.18 3.21 -5.42
CA LEU A 33 -16.16 3.72 -4.04
C LEU A 33 -16.60 2.65 -3.02
N ILE A 34 -17.61 1.85 -3.36
CA ILE A 34 -18.13 0.77 -2.50
C ILE A 34 -17.08 -0.34 -2.32
N VAL A 35 -16.49 -0.82 -3.41
CA VAL A 35 -15.48 -1.90 -3.37
C VAL A 35 -14.24 -1.44 -2.60
N MET A 36 -13.78 -0.20 -2.82
CA MET A 36 -12.68 0.41 -2.05
C MET A 36 -12.96 0.48 -0.54
N GLY A 37 -14.18 0.87 -0.16
CA GLY A 37 -14.59 0.91 1.25
C GLY A 37 -14.68 -0.50 1.86
N ALA A 38 -15.24 -1.46 1.12
CA ALA A 38 -15.42 -2.83 1.56
C ALA A 38 -14.10 -3.58 1.77
N THR A 39 -13.14 -3.46 0.85
CA THR A 39 -11.81 -4.09 1.00
C THR A 39 -11.06 -3.55 2.22
N SER A 40 -11.22 -2.25 2.50
CA SER A 40 -10.63 -1.57 3.66
C SER A 40 -11.24 -2.03 4.99
N LEU A 41 -12.55 -2.27 5.03
CA LEU A 41 -13.21 -2.84 6.21
C LEU A 41 -12.78 -4.30 6.42
N LEU A 42 -12.69 -5.07 5.32
CA LEU A 42 -12.31 -6.48 5.36
C LEU A 42 -10.90 -6.66 5.91
N SER A 43 -9.93 -5.84 5.49
CA SER A 43 -8.57 -5.89 6.02
C SER A 43 -8.53 -5.60 7.53
N LEU A 44 -9.38 -4.69 8.00
CA LEU A 44 -9.49 -4.39 9.42
C LEU A 44 -10.03 -5.58 10.23
N VAL A 45 -11.08 -6.23 9.71
CA VAL A 45 -11.66 -7.44 10.32
C VAL A 45 -10.63 -8.57 10.39
N PHE A 46 -9.83 -8.76 9.32
CA PHE A 46 -8.76 -9.75 9.32
C PHE A 46 -7.65 -9.44 10.32
N THR A 47 -7.26 -8.17 10.48
CA THR A 47 -6.27 -7.74 11.48
C THR A 47 -6.76 -8.03 12.90
N TYR A 48 -8.01 -7.67 13.18
CA TYR A 48 -8.62 -7.89 14.48
C TYR A 48 -8.77 -9.38 14.80
N SER A 49 -9.27 -10.16 13.84
CA SER A 49 -9.45 -11.61 14.00
C SER A 49 -8.12 -12.34 14.21
N SER A 50 -7.07 -11.95 13.48
CA SER A 50 -5.73 -12.51 13.66
C SER A 50 -5.12 -12.16 15.02
N SER A 51 -5.52 -11.07 15.66
CA SER A 51 -5.00 -10.69 16.98
C SER A 51 -5.56 -11.54 18.13
N GLY A 52 -6.72 -12.19 17.92
CA GLY A 52 -7.37 -13.04 18.92
C GLY A 52 -6.95 -14.52 18.88
N TYR A 53 -6.16 -14.94 17.88
CA TYR A 53 -5.84 -16.35 17.64
C TYR A 53 -4.33 -16.61 17.74
N GLN A 54 -3.92 -17.50 18.65
CA GLN A 54 -2.51 -17.80 18.95
C GLN A 54 -1.89 -18.94 18.11
N ASP A 55 -2.44 -19.30 16.94
CA ASP A 55 -1.73 -20.22 16.03
C ASP A 55 -0.91 -19.49 14.97
N GLY A 56 0.34 -19.93 14.78
CA GLY A 56 1.23 -19.43 13.74
C GLY A 56 0.69 -19.60 12.30
N ALA A 57 -0.12 -20.63 12.04
CA ALA A 57 -0.71 -20.86 10.73
C ALA A 57 -1.72 -19.77 10.34
N VAL A 58 -2.55 -19.33 11.27
CA VAL A 58 -3.54 -18.25 11.05
C VAL A 58 -2.85 -16.90 10.90
N HIS A 59 -1.73 -16.69 11.58
CA HIS A 59 -0.93 -15.49 11.38
C HIS A 59 -0.36 -15.40 9.96
N ILE A 60 0.22 -16.49 9.43
CA ILE A 60 0.72 -16.55 8.05
C ILE A 60 -0.42 -16.39 7.04
N LEU A 61 -1.55 -17.08 7.27
CA LEU A 61 -2.74 -16.95 6.41
C LEU A 61 -3.29 -15.52 6.40
N SER A 62 -3.39 -14.89 7.58
CA SER A 62 -3.81 -13.50 7.70
C SER A 62 -2.89 -12.58 6.91
N LEU A 63 -1.57 -12.72 7.06
CA LEU A 63 -0.60 -11.93 6.30
C LEU A 63 -0.78 -12.11 4.79
N ALA A 64 -0.96 -13.35 4.31
CA ALA A 64 -1.20 -13.64 2.90
C ALA A 64 -2.53 -13.03 2.39
N CYS A 65 -3.62 -13.14 3.15
CA CYS A 65 -4.89 -12.51 2.78
C CYS A 65 -4.77 -10.99 2.72
N MET A 66 -4.05 -10.39 3.67
CA MET A 66 -3.85 -8.95 3.73
C MET A 66 -3.03 -8.45 2.54
N THR A 67 -1.95 -9.14 2.17
CA THR A 67 -1.17 -8.78 0.97
C THR A 67 -2.00 -8.88 -0.30
N VAL A 68 -2.81 -9.93 -0.46
CA VAL A 68 -3.73 -10.07 -1.59
C VAL A 68 -4.75 -8.93 -1.65
N LEU A 69 -5.36 -8.57 -0.51
CA LEU A 69 -6.31 -7.45 -0.43
C LEU A 69 -5.67 -6.12 -0.82
N HIS A 70 -4.43 -5.88 -0.42
CA HIS A 70 -3.69 -4.68 -0.79
C HIS A 70 -3.36 -4.64 -2.29
N ILE A 71 -2.91 -5.75 -2.87
CA ILE A 71 -2.63 -5.85 -4.31
C ILE A 71 -3.92 -5.61 -5.12
N PHE A 72 -5.02 -6.26 -4.71
CA PHE A 72 -6.32 -6.06 -5.34
C PHE A 72 -6.78 -4.60 -5.25
N SER A 73 -6.67 -3.99 -4.07
CA SER A 73 -7.06 -2.60 -3.86
C SER A 73 -6.24 -1.63 -4.72
N PHE A 74 -4.94 -1.91 -4.90
CA PHE A 74 -4.08 -1.12 -5.77
C PHE A 74 -4.49 -1.22 -7.24
N ALA A 75 -4.71 -2.44 -7.75
CA ALA A 75 -5.19 -2.66 -9.11
C ALA A 75 -6.56 -2.00 -9.33
N TRP A 76 -7.45 -2.11 -8.34
CA TRP A 76 -8.78 -1.51 -8.37
C TRP A 76 -8.75 0.03 -8.32
N LEU A 77 -7.80 0.63 -7.60
CA LEU A 77 -7.55 2.07 -7.60
C LEU A 77 -7.19 2.58 -9.00
N ILE A 78 -6.36 1.84 -9.74
CA ILE A 78 -5.97 2.18 -11.11
C ILE A 78 -7.19 2.10 -12.04
N ALA A 79 -7.97 1.02 -11.95
CA ALA A 79 -9.20 0.86 -12.72
C ALA A 79 -10.21 1.98 -12.40
N GLY A 80 -10.42 2.29 -11.13
CA GLY A 80 -11.26 3.39 -10.67
C GLY A 80 -10.83 4.75 -11.20
N SER A 81 -9.51 5.00 -11.23
CA SER A 81 -8.95 6.22 -11.81
C SER A 81 -9.36 6.37 -13.28
N SER A 82 -9.31 5.29 -14.07
CA SER A 82 -9.75 5.32 -15.47
C SER A 82 -11.23 5.69 -15.62
N TRP A 83 -12.09 5.19 -14.73
CA TRP A 83 -13.52 5.52 -14.73
C TRP A 83 -13.81 6.95 -14.28
N VAL A 84 -13.00 7.52 -13.40
CA VAL A 84 -13.14 8.92 -12.99
C VAL A 84 -12.64 9.87 -14.09
N TYR A 85 -11.50 9.55 -14.72
CA TYR A 85 -10.91 10.38 -15.76
C TYR A 85 -11.63 10.29 -17.11
N SER A 86 -12.26 9.16 -17.46
CA SER A 86 -12.99 9.03 -18.74
C SER A 86 -14.20 9.94 -18.85
N VAL A 87 -14.72 10.43 -17.71
CA VAL A 87 -15.88 11.33 -17.64
C VAL A 87 -15.43 12.79 -17.61
N TYR A 88 -14.12 13.08 -17.59
CA TYR A 88 -13.60 14.44 -17.63
C TYR A 88 -13.54 14.98 -19.08
N PRO A 89 -14.10 16.17 -19.37
CA PRO A 89 -14.92 17.04 -18.51
C PRO A 89 -16.40 16.56 -18.45
N PRO A 90 -17.02 16.53 -17.26
CA PRO A 90 -18.40 16.04 -17.14
C PRO A 90 -19.41 17.07 -17.68
N HIS A 91 -20.50 16.57 -18.27
CA HIS A 91 -21.62 17.41 -18.69
C HIS A 91 -22.49 17.78 -17.48
N TYR A 92 -22.38 19.04 -17.04
CA TYR A 92 -23.05 19.53 -15.83
C TYR A 92 -24.51 19.99 -16.04
N SER A 93 -24.94 20.20 -17.29
CA SER A 93 -26.30 20.67 -17.63
C SER A 93 -26.66 20.36 -19.08
N GLY A 94 -27.74 19.61 -19.32
CA GLY A 94 -28.26 19.31 -20.67
C GLY A 94 -29.31 18.19 -20.68
N PRO A 95 -30.08 17.99 -21.76
CA PRO A 95 -31.14 16.98 -21.89
C PRO A 95 -30.62 15.52 -22.04
N GLY A 96 -29.43 15.21 -21.52
CA GLY A 96 -28.81 13.88 -21.55
C GLY A 96 -28.59 13.30 -20.15
N PRO A 97 -28.04 12.08 -20.03
CA PRO A 97 -27.62 11.55 -18.74
C PRO A 97 -26.63 12.53 -18.11
N TYR A 98 -27.00 13.15 -16.99
CA TYR A 98 -26.18 14.15 -16.31
C TYR A 98 -25.52 13.52 -15.09
N CYS A 99 -24.33 13.99 -14.72
CA CYS A 99 -23.67 13.57 -13.49
C CYS A 99 -23.72 14.69 -12.47
N HIS A 100 -24.24 14.43 -11.26
CA HIS A 100 -24.31 15.44 -10.22
C HIS A 100 -22.89 15.88 -9.80
N LYS A 101 -22.64 17.20 -9.78
CA LYS A 101 -21.32 17.80 -9.57
C LYS A 101 -20.64 17.33 -8.29
N THR A 102 -21.40 17.13 -7.22
CA THR A 102 -20.90 16.70 -5.90
C THR A 102 -20.33 15.29 -5.93
N THR A 103 -21.00 14.34 -6.59
CA THR A 103 -20.56 12.95 -6.68
C THR A 103 -19.25 12.82 -7.46
N TYR A 104 -19.17 13.53 -8.60
CA TYR A 104 -17.95 13.56 -9.41
C TYR A 104 -16.77 14.18 -8.65
N MET A 105 -16.98 15.36 -8.05
CA MET A 105 -15.96 16.04 -7.24
C MET A 105 -15.49 15.17 -6.08
N PHE A 106 -16.40 14.46 -5.41
CA PHE A 106 -16.03 13.55 -4.34
C PHE A 106 -15.18 12.38 -4.84
N ALA A 107 -15.61 11.69 -5.90
CA ALA A 107 -14.84 10.58 -6.48
C ALA A 107 -13.46 11.02 -6.96
N PHE A 108 -13.37 12.20 -7.57
CA PHE A 108 -12.11 12.82 -7.98
C PHE A 108 -11.21 13.12 -6.79
N VAL A 109 -11.71 13.87 -5.80
CA VAL A 109 -10.93 14.25 -4.61
C VAL A 109 -10.46 13.03 -3.84
N VAL A 110 -11.33 12.04 -3.61
CA VAL A 110 -10.96 10.79 -2.93
C VAL A 110 -9.86 10.06 -3.71
N THR A 111 -10.01 9.93 -5.03
CA THR A 111 -8.98 9.28 -5.86
C THR A 111 -7.65 10.02 -5.79
N THR A 112 -7.65 11.35 -5.91
CA THR A 112 -6.44 12.17 -5.80
C THR A 112 -5.78 12.07 -4.41
N VAL A 113 -6.57 12.11 -3.33
CA VAL A 113 -6.06 11.97 -1.96
C VAL A 113 -5.43 10.60 -1.75
N LEU A 114 -6.03 9.52 -2.27
CA LEU A 114 -5.48 8.17 -2.16
C LEU A 114 -4.13 8.06 -2.89
N TRP A 115 -4.03 8.60 -4.10
CA TRP A 115 -2.75 8.67 -4.83
C TRP A 115 -1.70 9.49 -4.08
N ALA A 116 -2.08 10.64 -3.51
CA ALA A 116 -1.17 11.49 -2.74
C ALA A 116 -0.65 10.79 -1.47
N VAL A 117 -1.52 10.10 -0.73
CA VAL A 117 -1.14 9.33 0.46
C VAL A 117 -0.21 8.18 0.08
N MET A 118 -0.51 7.44 -0.99
CA MET A 118 0.39 6.38 -1.47
C MET A 118 1.77 6.91 -1.86
N ALA A 119 1.83 8.02 -2.61
CA ALA A 119 3.09 8.64 -2.99
C ALA A 119 3.91 9.10 -1.78
N LEU A 120 3.24 9.68 -0.77
CA LEU A 120 3.87 10.09 0.48
C LEU A 120 4.44 8.88 1.24
N VAL A 121 3.66 7.81 1.39
CA VAL A 121 4.09 6.59 2.09
C VAL A 121 5.29 5.95 1.39
N LEU A 122 5.26 5.88 0.05
CA LEU A 122 6.38 5.34 -0.73
C LEU A 122 7.64 6.21 -0.58
N THR A 123 7.49 7.54 -0.62
CA THR A 123 8.63 8.46 -0.51
C THR A 123 9.24 8.40 0.89
N CYS A 124 8.42 8.49 1.94
CA CYS A 124 8.87 8.36 3.32
C CYS A 124 9.51 6.98 3.55
N GLY A 125 8.84 5.90 3.14
CA GLY A 125 9.35 4.54 3.29
C GLY A 125 10.69 4.31 2.60
N CYS A 126 10.86 4.81 1.38
CA CYS A 126 12.13 4.75 0.66
C CYS A 126 13.24 5.56 1.34
N CYS A 127 12.95 6.77 1.84
CA CYS A 127 13.93 7.58 2.57
C CYS A 127 14.39 6.89 3.85
N PHE A 128 13.47 6.33 4.65
CA PHE A 128 13.82 5.60 5.87
C PHE A 128 14.53 4.27 5.57
N GLY A 129 14.13 3.56 4.52
CA GLY A 129 14.79 2.32 4.08
C GLY A 129 16.24 2.55 3.62
N LEU A 130 16.49 3.63 2.88
CA LEU A 130 17.84 4.00 2.45
C LEU A 130 18.71 4.43 3.64
N LEU A 131 18.19 5.24 4.56
CA LEU A 131 18.92 5.66 5.76
C LEU A 131 19.28 4.47 6.66
N THR A 132 18.35 3.54 6.87
CA THR A 132 18.61 2.31 7.66
C THR A 132 19.55 1.35 6.95
N CYS A 133 19.47 1.21 5.62
CA CYS A 133 20.44 0.44 4.83
C CYS A 133 21.85 1.07 4.92
N CYS A 134 21.96 2.39 4.79
CA CYS A 134 23.24 3.09 4.92
C CYS A 134 23.84 2.96 6.33
N THR A 135 23.04 3.08 7.39
CA THR A 135 23.53 2.95 8.76
C THR A 135 23.90 1.50 9.11
N THR A 136 23.14 0.51 8.62
CA THR A 136 23.46 -0.92 8.82
C THR A 136 24.70 -1.36 8.03
N VAL A 137 24.88 -0.89 6.79
CA VAL A 137 26.10 -1.14 6.00
C VAL A 137 27.32 -0.45 6.62
N PHE A 138 27.17 0.79 7.09
CA PHE A 138 28.26 1.52 7.75
C PHE A 138 28.64 0.90 9.11
N ALA A 139 27.66 0.53 9.92
CA ALA A 139 27.88 -0.18 11.19
C ALA A 139 28.48 -1.58 10.97
N GLY A 140 28.04 -2.32 9.95
CA GLY A 140 28.61 -3.61 9.57
C GLY A 140 30.08 -3.49 9.12
N ARG A 141 30.41 -2.44 8.36
CA ARG A 141 31.81 -2.14 7.97
C ARG A 141 32.71 -1.79 9.15
N HIS A 142 32.17 -1.22 10.22
CA HIS A 142 32.95 -0.88 11.42
C HIS A 142 33.11 -2.07 12.39
N LEU A 143 32.24 -3.08 12.33
CA LEU A 143 32.27 -4.28 13.19
C LEU A 143 32.96 -5.49 12.55
N LEU A 144 33.33 -5.42 11.27
CA LEU A 144 34.19 -6.39 10.60
C LEU A 144 35.67 -5.95 10.77
N PRO A 145 36.43 -6.51 11.75
CA PRO A 145 37.88 -6.37 11.72
C PRO A 145 38.38 -7.04 10.43
N ASP A 146 39.35 -6.40 9.78
CA ASP A 146 39.89 -6.76 8.49
C ASP A 146 40.34 -8.24 8.45
N ARG A 147 39.47 -9.13 7.93
CA ARG A 147 39.74 -10.57 7.76
C ARG A 147 40.81 -10.84 6.70
N LYS A 148 41.32 -9.80 6.01
CA LYS A 148 42.36 -9.93 4.99
C LYS A 148 43.76 -10.03 5.58
N SER A 149 43.97 -9.67 6.85
CA SER A 149 45.27 -9.84 7.51
C SER A 149 45.58 -11.29 7.92
N PHE A 150 44.59 -12.15 8.13
CA PHE A 150 44.81 -13.48 8.74
C PHE A 150 45.31 -14.55 7.76
N TYR A 151 44.97 -14.44 6.46
CA TYR A 151 45.46 -15.37 5.43
C TYR A 151 46.90 -15.07 4.98
N GLY A 152 47.39 -13.84 5.17
CA GLY A 152 48.78 -13.48 4.87
C GLY A 152 49.78 -14.01 5.90
N ALA A 153 49.35 -14.19 7.16
CA ALA A 153 50.20 -14.67 8.24
C ALA A 153 50.43 -16.19 8.24
N THR A 154 49.51 -16.98 7.68
CA THR A 154 49.65 -18.43 7.59
C THR A 154 50.53 -18.90 6.42
N SER A 155 50.86 -18.03 5.47
CA SER A 155 51.76 -18.37 4.34
C SER A 155 53.25 -18.25 4.70
N SER A 156 53.58 -17.62 5.84
CA SER A 156 54.97 -17.34 6.25
C SER A 156 55.61 -18.45 7.11
N TYR A 157 54.86 -19.47 7.53
CA TYR A 157 55.38 -20.57 8.34
C TYR A 157 55.35 -21.88 7.55
N GLN A 158 56.27 -21.99 6.60
CA GLN A 158 56.68 -23.28 6.05
C GLN A 158 57.92 -23.73 6.85
N PRO A 159 57.85 -24.73 7.74
CA PRO A 159 59.05 -25.28 8.33
C PRO A 159 59.78 -26.13 7.29
N ILE A 160 61.02 -25.73 6.98
CA ILE A 160 62.04 -26.56 6.36
C ILE A 160 62.54 -27.54 7.43
N VAL A 161 62.28 -28.84 7.28
CA VAL A 161 63.08 -29.97 7.80
C VAL A 161 62.73 -31.15 6.87
N GLY A 162 63.61 -31.74 6.07
CA GLY A 162 65.02 -32.05 6.30
C GLY A 162 65.13 -33.57 6.43
N ASP A 163 65.75 -34.20 5.44
CA ASP A 163 66.04 -35.63 5.35
C ASP A 163 66.69 -36.21 6.63
N VAL A 164 66.22 -37.39 7.06
CA VAL A 164 67.01 -38.56 7.50
C VAL A 164 66.11 -39.79 7.63
#